data_AF-A0A8S9BKB1-F1
#
_entry.id   AF-A0A8S9BKB1-F1
#
_cell.length_a   1.000
_cell.length_b   1.000
_cell.length_c   1.000
_cell.angle_alpha   90.00
_cell.angle_beta   90.00
_cell.angle_gamma   90.00
#
_symmetry.space_group_name_H-M   'P 1'
#
loop_
_entity.id
_entity.type
_entity.pdbx_description
1 polymer ?
#
loop_
_entity_poly.entity_id
_entity_poly.type
_entity_poly.pdbx_seq_one_letter_code
_entity_poly.pdbx_strand_id
1 'polypeptide(L)'
;MDAKHWDDSVSPAKLASPLLSLPPEIRNEIYDFSIEWPNFTDLFARIHEYQDFLQDQESSKWAPLCRITRPQMAPMRTPSILLLNRQLGSEALDSLYKKPLIIDSPPPYVPQLTRPMDITQFISEVTLQNLRFVVLKMDLNHQRNRMSGAAWLKTVEMLLEVWFERNCLEWIEVQANYNPPSKALGWTFGDAAHHRNVMSMLSMLKAFGEHIPVVWISEARIGKMIRKAPERH
;
A
#
# COMPACT_ATOMS: atom_id res chain seq x y z
N MET A 1 -61.61 41.25 6.61
CA MET A 1 -60.36 41.18 5.82
C MET A 1 -59.36 40.52 6.73
N ASP A 2 -59.40 39.19 6.79
CA ASP A 2 -58.62 38.40 7.75
C ASP A 2 -57.51 37.71 6.98
N ALA A 3 -56.32 38.29 7.08
CA ALA A 3 -55.10 37.72 6.52
C ALA A 3 -54.70 36.51 7.34
N LYS A 4 -54.90 35.31 6.78
CA LYS A 4 -54.35 34.05 7.27
C LYS A 4 -52.83 34.17 7.39
N HIS A 5 -52.36 34.21 8.63
CA HIS A 5 -50.98 33.95 9.01
C HIS A 5 -50.69 32.48 8.72
N TRP A 6 -49.87 32.22 7.70
CA TRP A 6 -49.29 30.90 7.48
C TRP A 6 -48.11 30.77 8.43
N ASP A 7 -48.31 29.96 9.45
CA ASP A 7 -47.26 29.52 10.36
C ASP A 7 -46.42 28.47 9.64
N ASP A 8 -45.40 28.94 8.90
CA ASP A 8 -44.32 28.10 8.37
C ASP A 8 -43.43 27.65 9.55
N SER A 9 -43.97 26.76 10.37
CA SER A 9 -43.22 25.96 11.32
C SER A 9 -42.46 24.87 10.57
N VAL A 10 -41.51 25.27 9.72
CA VAL A 10 -40.47 24.40 9.19
C VAL A 10 -39.57 24.01 10.37
N SER A 11 -39.91 22.89 10.99
CA SER A 11 -39.10 22.28 12.04
C SER A 11 -37.66 22.10 11.53
N PRO A 12 -36.63 22.59 12.25
CA PRO A 12 -35.23 22.50 11.83
C PRO A 12 -34.68 21.11 12.14
N ALA A 13 -35.42 20.07 11.77
CA ALA A 13 -34.85 18.74 11.59
C ALA A 13 -33.98 18.81 10.33
N LYS A 14 -32.81 19.44 10.49
CA LYS A 14 -31.68 19.38 9.58
C LYS A 14 -31.66 17.97 9.01
N LEU A 15 -31.74 17.87 7.69
CA LEU A 15 -31.58 16.65 6.91
C LEU A 15 -30.22 16.04 7.25
N ALA A 16 -30.13 15.35 8.38
CA ALA A 16 -29.05 14.43 8.65
C ALA A 16 -29.15 13.41 7.52
N SER A 17 -28.06 13.25 6.76
CA SER A 17 -28.01 12.23 5.71
C SER A 17 -28.55 10.91 6.29
N PRO A 18 -29.36 10.12 5.56
CA PRO A 18 -29.95 8.90 6.09
C PRO A 18 -28.93 7.95 6.76
N LEU A 19 -27.68 7.96 6.29
CA LEU A 19 -26.57 7.25 6.92
C LEU A 19 -26.25 7.75 8.34
N LEU A 20 -26.24 9.06 8.58
CA LEU A 20 -25.99 9.65 9.90
C LEU A 20 -27.14 9.44 10.89
N SER A 21 -28.35 9.11 10.41
CA SER A 21 -29.44 8.69 11.30
C SER A 21 -29.30 7.25 11.81
N LEU A 22 -28.42 6.44 11.21
CA LEU A 22 -28.16 5.08 11.68
C LEU A 22 -27.29 5.10 12.95
N PRO A 23 -27.43 4.12 13.86
CA PRO A 23 -26.51 3.94 14.98
C PRO A 23 -25.05 3.72 14.51
N PRO A 24 -24.04 4.15 15.29
CA PRO A 24 -22.63 3.99 14.95
C PRO A 24 -22.23 2.55 14.62
N GLU A 25 -22.82 1.56 15.28
CA GLU A 25 -22.53 0.14 15.08
C GLU A 25 -22.87 -0.29 13.65
N ILE A 26 -24.05 0.10 13.16
CA ILE A 26 -24.50 -0.19 11.79
C ILE A 26 -23.65 0.56 10.77
N ARG A 27 -23.24 1.81 11.08
CA ARG A 27 -22.33 2.57 10.21
C ARG A 27 -20.97 1.87 10.08
N ASN A 28 -20.43 1.35 11.18
CA ASN A 28 -19.16 0.61 11.16
C ASN A 28 -19.24 -0.64 10.26
N GLU A 29 -20.33 -1.41 10.36
CA GLU A 29 -20.55 -2.55 9.45
C GLU A 29 -20.59 -2.10 7.98
N ILE A 30 -21.27 -1.00 7.67
CA ILE A 30 -21.31 -0.44 6.31
C ILE A 30 -19.90 -0.02 5.86
N TYR A 31 -19.12 0.63 6.71
CA TYR A 31 -17.73 1.01 6.39
C TYR A 31 -16.86 -0.22 6.11
N ASP A 32 -17.04 -1.28 6.89
CA ASP A 32 -16.30 -2.53 6.72
C ASP A 32 -16.56 -3.18 5.36
N PHE A 33 -17.78 -3.08 4.80
CA PHE A 33 -18.08 -3.59 3.46
C PHE A 33 -17.80 -2.62 2.32
N SER A 34 -17.74 -1.30 2.59
CA SER A 34 -17.67 -0.28 1.53
C SER A 34 -16.25 0.18 1.20
N ILE A 35 -15.26 -0.14 2.02
CA ILE A 35 -13.89 0.37 1.88
C ILE A 35 -12.88 -0.74 2.10
N GLU A 36 -11.97 -0.88 1.14
CA GLU A 36 -10.86 -1.82 1.19
C GLU A 36 -9.58 -1.15 0.70
N TRP A 37 -8.43 -1.66 1.16
CA TRP A 37 -7.14 -1.25 0.63
C TRP A 37 -6.96 -1.73 -0.81
N PRO A 38 -6.23 -0.99 -1.67
CA PRO A 38 -5.95 -1.44 -3.01
C PRO A 38 -5.06 -2.68 -2.99
N ASN A 39 -5.30 -3.61 -3.91
CA ASN A 39 -4.38 -4.71 -4.19
C ASN A 39 -3.23 -4.18 -5.07
N PHE A 40 -2.01 -4.15 -4.53
CA PHE A 40 -0.85 -3.60 -5.25
C PHE A 40 -0.40 -4.48 -6.39
N THR A 41 -0.49 -5.81 -6.28
CA THR A 41 -0.21 -6.72 -7.39
C THR A 41 -1.08 -6.37 -8.61
N ASP A 42 -2.39 -6.24 -8.41
CA ASP A 42 -3.32 -5.92 -9.50
C ASP A 42 -3.09 -4.49 -10.04
N LEU A 43 -2.82 -3.55 -9.14
CA LEU A 43 -2.57 -2.15 -9.49
C LEU A 43 -1.30 -2.03 -10.35
N PHE A 44 -0.22 -2.67 -9.95
CA PHE A 44 1.07 -2.61 -10.65
C PHE A 44 1.08 -3.46 -11.92
N ALA A 45 0.35 -4.58 -11.96
CA ALA A 45 0.14 -5.37 -13.18
C ALA A 45 -0.49 -4.52 -14.30
N ARG A 46 -1.52 -3.72 -13.98
CA ARG A 46 -2.14 -2.80 -14.95
C ARG A 46 -1.18 -1.74 -15.47
N ILE A 47 -0.25 -1.28 -14.64
CA ILE A 47 0.77 -0.32 -15.08
C ILE A 47 1.73 -0.99 -16.05
N HIS A 48 2.14 -2.23 -15.78
CA HIS A 48 2.97 -3.00 -16.70
C HIS A 48 2.27 -3.28 -18.03
N GLU A 49 1.01 -3.72 -18.01
CA GLU A 49 0.21 -3.93 -19.23
C GLU A 49 0.10 -2.65 -20.08
N TYR A 50 -0.12 -1.50 -19.43
CA TYR A 50 -0.16 -0.21 -20.12
C TYR A 50 1.21 0.18 -20.70
N GLN A 51 2.31 -0.14 -20.01
CA GLN A 51 3.66 0.09 -20.53
C GLN A 51 3.96 -0.77 -21.75
N ASP A 52 3.63 -2.05 -21.71
CA ASP A 52 3.84 -2.98 -22.81
C ASP A 52 3.03 -2.53 -24.04
N PHE A 53 1.78 -2.12 -23.84
CA PHE A 53 0.95 -1.52 -24.89
C PHE A 53 1.59 -0.28 -25.52
N LEU A 54 2.17 0.62 -24.71
CA LEU A 54 2.86 1.81 -25.23
C LEU A 54 4.15 1.43 -25.99
N GLN A 55 4.94 0.47 -25.48
CA GLN A 55 6.16 0.01 -26.15
C GLN A 55 5.87 -0.62 -27.51
N ASP A 56 4.80 -1.41 -27.62
CA ASP A 56 4.38 -2.02 -28.88
C ASP A 56 3.99 -0.97 -29.93
N GLN A 57 3.30 0.10 -29.51
CA GLN A 57 2.98 1.22 -30.41
C GLN A 57 4.21 2.06 -30.82
N GLU A 58 5.20 2.21 -29.92
CA GLU A 58 6.41 3.01 -30.16
C GLU A 58 7.55 2.24 -30.87
N SER A 59 7.35 0.95 -31.18
CA SER A 59 8.30 0.12 -31.94
C SER A 59 8.62 0.62 -33.37
N SER A 60 7.96 1.69 -33.81
CA SER A 60 8.41 2.52 -34.93
C SER A 60 9.71 3.25 -34.56
N LYS A 61 10.83 2.57 -34.82
CA LYS A 61 12.23 3.05 -34.76
C LYS A 61 12.29 4.58 -34.90
N TRP A 62 12.75 5.28 -33.85
CA TRP A 62 13.04 6.73 -33.80
C TRP A 62 11.91 7.69 -33.39
N ALA A 63 11.10 7.35 -32.39
CA ALA A 63 10.32 8.36 -31.69
C ALA A 63 11.22 9.20 -30.74
N PRO A 64 11.24 10.54 -30.83
CA PRO A 64 11.98 11.38 -29.89
C PRO A 64 11.37 11.28 -28.48
N LEU A 65 12.21 11.33 -27.43
CA LEU A 65 11.82 11.16 -26.02
C LEU A 65 10.66 12.07 -25.55
N CYS A 66 10.42 13.17 -26.25
CA CYS A 66 9.32 14.11 -25.99
C CYS A 66 7.95 13.68 -26.56
N ARG A 67 7.87 12.59 -27.33
CA ARG A 67 6.60 11.95 -27.75
C ARG A 67 6.17 10.80 -26.85
N ILE A 68 7.02 10.37 -25.92
CA ILE A 68 6.72 9.28 -25.01
C ILE A 68 5.59 9.71 -24.09
N THR A 69 4.43 9.07 -24.26
CA THR A 69 3.26 9.35 -23.42
C THR A 69 3.62 8.99 -21.99
N ARG A 70 3.48 9.93 -21.05
CA ARG A 70 3.67 9.63 -19.62
C ARG A 70 2.78 8.44 -19.25
N PRO A 71 3.27 7.51 -18.41
CA PRO A 71 2.44 6.40 -17.93
C PRO A 71 1.17 7.01 -17.33
N GLN A 72 0.02 6.74 -17.96
CA GLN A 72 -1.24 7.11 -17.35
C GLN A 72 -1.45 6.10 -16.24
N MET A 73 -1.23 6.54 -15.00
CA MET A 73 -1.68 5.77 -13.85
C MET A 73 -3.18 5.54 -14.04
N ALA A 74 -3.61 4.27 -14.00
CA ALA A 74 -5.02 3.95 -14.08
C ALA A 74 -5.80 4.82 -13.08
N PRO A 75 -6.97 5.38 -13.44
CA PRO A 75 -7.67 6.32 -12.58
C PRO A 75 -7.97 5.66 -11.23
N MET A 76 -7.27 6.11 -10.20
CA MET A 76 -7.53 5.67 -8.83
C MET A 76 -8.91 6.18 -8.43
N ARG A 77 -9.82 5.26 -8.10
CA ARG A 77 -11.16 5.62 -7.66
C ARG A 77 -11.19 5.72 -6.15
N THR A 78 -11.46 6.90 -5.64
CA THR A 78 -11.75 7.08 -4.21
C THR A 78 -13.14 6.51 -3.91
N PRO A 79 -13.28 5.61 -2.91
CA PRO A 79 -14.58 5.11 -2.49
C PRO A 79 -15.56 6.25 -2.19
N SER A 80 -16.77 6.18 -2.76
CA SER A 80 -17.74 7.28 -2.69
C SER A 80 -18.13 7.65 -1.26
N ILE A 81 -18.09 6.68 -0.33
CA ILE A 81 -18.36 6.88 1.09
C ILE A 81 -17.43 7.92 1.74
N LEU A 82 -16.16 7.98 1.28
CA LEU A 82 -15.19 8.99 1.74
C LEU A 82 -15.50 10.40 1.23
N LEU A 83 -16.32 10.50 0.17
CA LEU A 83 -16.66 11.74 -0.50
C LEU A 83 -18.03 12.30 -0.09
N LEU A 84 -18.86 11.53 0.62
CA LEU A 84 -20.24 11.94 0.96
C LEU A 84 -20.29 13.09 1.97
N ASN A 85 -19.57 12.94 3.08
CA ASN A 85 -19.58 13.89 4.19
C ASN A 85 -18.30 13.77 5.01
N ARG A 86 -17.82 14.87 5.59
CA ARG A 86 -16.59 14.90 6.40
C ARG A 86 -16.65 13.95 7.60
N GLN A 87 -17.79 13.86 8.29
CA GLN A 87 -17.96 12.97 9.44
C GLN A 87 -17.95 11.50 9.00
N LEU A 88 -18.74 11.16 7.98
CA LEU A 88 -18.76 9.79 7.44
C LEU A 88 -17.38 9.39 6.94
N GLY A 89 -16.69 10.30 6.25
CA GLY A 89 -15.32 10.10 5.76
C GLY A 89 -14.31 9.87 6.89
N SER A 90 -14.39 10.60 8.01
CA SER A 90 -13.51 10.36 9.15
C SER A 90 -13.79 9.03 9.83
N GLU A 91 -15.06 8.69 10.10
CA GLU A 91 -15.43 7.41 10.73
C GLU A 91 -15.04 6.20 9.84
N ALA A 92 -15.21 6.37 8.53
CA ALA A 92 -14.80 5.42 7.50
C ALA A 92 -13.28 5.21 7.47
N LEU A 93 -12.49 6.29 7.49
CA LEU A 93 -11.03 6.20 7.54
C LEU A 93 -10.54 5.53 8.82
N ASP A 94 -11.14 5.83 9.97
CA ASP A 94 -10.82 5.18 11.24
C ASP A 94 -11.07 3.66 11.19
N SER A 95 -12.09 3.24 10.45
CA SER A 95 -12.39 1.83 10.21
C SER A 95 -11.37 1.21 9.23
N LEU A 96 -11.01 1.94 8.17
CA LEU A 96 -10.00 1.52 7.20
C LEU A 96 -8.60 1.33 7.85
N TYR A 97 -8.17 2.25 8.72
CA TYR A 97 -6.86 2.15 9.40
C TYR A 97 -6.75 0.99 10.38
N LYS A 98 -7.89 0.40 10.80
CA LYS A 98 -7.92 -0.84 11.58
C LYS A 98 -7.72 -2.09 10.72
N LYS A 99 -7.83 -1.98 9.40
CA LYS A 99 -7.59 -3.09 8.47
C LYS A 99 -6.11 -3.15 8.10
N PRO A 100 -5.50 -4.34 8.01
CA PRO A 100 -4.11 -4.46 7.60
C PRO A 100 -3.92 -4.04 6.14
N LEU A 101 -2.98 -3.13 5.90
CA LEU A 101 -2.51 -2.84 4.55
C LEU A 101 -1.53 -3.95 4.13
N ILE A 102 -1.83 -4.64 3.04
CA ILE A 102 -0.96 -5.67 2.49
C ILE A 102 -0.18 -5.07 1.33
N ILE A 103 1.14 -4.99 1.44
CA ILE A 103 2.05 -4.61 0.36
C ILE A 103 2.73 -5.90 -0.11
N ASP A 104 2.31 -6.40 -1.28
CA ASP A 104 2.71 -7.69 -1.84
C ASP A 104 3.57 -7.59 -3.10
N SER A 105 3.71 -6.39 -3.65
CA SER A 105 4.60 -6.07 -4.74
C SER A 105 5.27 -4.72 -4.49
N PRO A 106 6.53 -4.52 -4.90
CA PRO A 106 7.14 -3.20 -4.88
C PRO A 106 6.60 -2.36 -6.06
N PRO A 107 6.61 -1.02 -5.97
CA PRO A 107 6.27 -0.14 -7.08
C PRO A 107 7.07 -0.48 -8.35
N PRO A 108 6.44 -0.47 -9.54
CA PRO A 108 7.10 -0.91 -10.75
C PRO A 108 8.10 0.13 -11.24
N TYR A 109 9.19 -0.37 -11.85
CA TYR A 109 10.16 0.48 -12.52
C TYR A 109 9.61 0.91 -13.88
N VAL A 110 9.55 2.21 -14.12
CA VAL A 110 9.06 2.77 -15.38
C VAL A 110 10.23 3.48 -16.08
N PRO A 111 10.82 2.90 -17.14
CA PRO A 111 11.95 3.52 -17.83
C PRO A 111 11.66 4.93 -18.36
N GLN A 112 10.40 5.20 -18.71
CA GLN A 112 9.94 6.49 -19.21
C GLN A 112 9.91 7.58 -18.13
N LEU A 113 9.89 7.19 -16.85
CA LEU A 113 10.02 8.12 -15.75
C LEU A 113 11.51 8.32 -15.46
N THR A 114 11.93 9.58 -15.34
CA THR A 114 13.32 9.93 -14.96
C THR A 114 13.68 9.47 -13.54
N ARG A 115 12.71 8.97 -12.77
CA ARG A 115 12.88 8.41 -11.43
C ARG A 115 12.00 7.16 -11.27
N PRO A 116 12.46 6.13 -10.54
CA PRO A 116 11.61 4.98 -10.21
C PRO A 116 10.42 5.46 -9.39
N MET A 117 9.25 4.84 -9.57
CA MET A 117 8.08 5.19 -8.77
C MET A 117 8.28 4.85 -7.30
N ASP A 118 7.63 5.64 -6.45
CA ASP A 118 7.66 5.49 -4.99
C ASP A 118 6.28 5.05 -4.51
N ILE A 119 6.24 4.33 -3.39
CA ILE A 119 4.97 3.88 -2.80
C ILE A 119 4.07 5.07 -2.43
N THR A 120 4.68 6.23 -2.14
CA THR A 120 4.00 7.49 -1.82
C THR A 120 3.21 8.07 -2.99
N GLN A 121 3.48 7.63 -4.22
CA GLN A 121 2.70 7.99 -5.41
C GLN A 121 1.36 7.25 -5.49
N PHE A 122 1.20 6.16 -4.73
CA PHE A 122 0.00 5.33 -4.69
C PHE A 122 -0.78 5.52 -3.39
N ILE A 123 -0.07 5.67 -2.27
CA ILE A 123 -0.66 5.93 -0.95
C ILE A 123 0.05 7.12 -0.33
N SER A 124 -0.69 8.15 0.05
CA SER A 124 -0.09 9.34 0.66
C SER A 124 0.66 9.02 1.95
N GLU A 125 1.70 9.79 2.25
CA GLU A 125 2.47 9.68 3.49
C GLU A 125 1.57 9.76 4.71
N VAL A 126 0.63 10.72 4.74
CA VAL A 126 -0.34 10.86 5.84
C VAL A 126 -1.14 9.57 6.04
N THR A 127 -1.55 8.89 4.96
CA THR A 127 -2.27 7.61 5.07
C THR A 127 -1.35 6.54 5.65
N LEU A 128 -0.12 6.42 5.16
CA LEU A 128 0.88 5.46 5.64
C LEU A 128 1.23 5.68 7.13
N GLN A 129 1.30 6.93 7.58
CA GLN A 129 1.59 7.30 8.97
C GLN A 129 0.45 6.96 9.93
N ASN A 130 -0.80 6.91 9.47
CA ASN A 130 -1.97 6.58 10.30
C ASN A 130 -2.32 5.08 10.28
N LEU A 131 -1.59 4.26 9.51
CA LEU A 131 -1.79 2.81 9.52
C LEU A 131 -1.46 2.22 10.90
N ARG A 132 -2.28 1.28 11.34
CA ARG A 132 -2.03 0.50 12.56
C ARG A 132 -1.34 -0.82 12.25
N PHE A 133 -1.64 -1.43 11.11
CA PHE A 133 -1.18 -2.77 10.76
C PHE A 133 -0.71 -2.82 9.31
N VAL A 134 0.51 -3.31 9.10
CA VAL A 134 1.09 -3.46 7.76
C VAL A 134 1.62 -4.87 7.59
N VAL A 135 1.36 -5.47 6.43
CA VAL A 135 1.87 -6.79 6.04
C VAL A 135 2.73 -6.63 4.79
N LEU A 136 4.03 -6.87 4.93
CA LEU A 136 4.98 -6.88 3.82
C LEU A 136 5.15 -8.32 3.32
N LYS A 137 4.60 -8.62 2.13
CA LYS A 137 4.77 -9.91 1.45
C LYS A 137 5.79 -9.76 0.33
N MET A 138 7.03 -10.13 0.61
CA MET A 138 8.16 -9.89 -0.27
C MET A 138 8.59 -11.18 -0.98
N ASP A 139 8.35 -11.28 -2.29
CA ASP A 139 9.04 -12.27 -3.13
C ASP A 139 10.44 -11.72 -3.49
N LEU A 140 11.48 -12.29 -2.86
CA LEU A 140 12.88 -11.87 -2.98
C LEU A 140 13.71 -12.89 -3.78
N ASN A 141 13.04 -13.77 -4.54
CA ASN A 141 13.72 -14.79 -5.33
C ASN A 141 14.42 -14.19 -6.56
N HIS A 142 15.76 -14.16 -6.51
CA HIS A 142 16.60 -13.60 -7.58
C HIS A 142 16.35 -14.25 -8.96
N GLN A 143 16.03 -15.55 -8.97
CA GLN A 143 15.76 -16.30 -10.21
C GLN A 143 14.49 -15.86 -10.93
N ARG A 144 13.47 -15.40 -10.18
CA ARG A 144 12.20 -14.92 -10.75
C ARG A 144 12.31 -13.46 -11.17
N ASN A 145 12.94 -12.64 -10.34
CA ASN A 145 13.12 -11.23 -10.60
C ASN A 145 14.46 -10.75 -10.04
N ARG A 146 15.44 -10.52 -10.92
CA ARG A 146 16.79 -10.09 -10.55
C ARG A 146 16.83 -8.73 -9.86
N MET A 147 15.81 -7.90 -10.07
CA MET A 147 15.71 -6.55 -9.52
C MET A 147 14.85 -6.48 -8.24
N SER A 148 14.23 -7.59 -7.83
CA SER A 148 13.34 -7.64 -6.66
C SER A 148 14.01 -7.12 -5.39
N GLY A 149 15.29 -7.47 -5.15
CA GLY A 149 16.01 -7.00 -3.97
C GLY A 149 16.21 -5.49 -3.95
N ALA A 150 16.54 -4.88 -5.10
CA ALA A 150 16.70 -3.43 -5.20
C ALA A 150 15.36 -2.68 -5.10
N ALA A 151 14.32 -3.20 -5.75
CA ALA A 151 12.98 -2.60 -5.74
C ALA A 151 12.36 -2.62 -4.33
N TRP A 152 12.45 -3.75 -3.63
CA TRP A 152 11.99 -3.87 -2.26
C TRP A 152 12.83 -3.05 -1.28
N LEU A 153 14.16 -3.01 -1.45
CA LEU A 153 15.04 -2.17 -0.63
C LEU A 153 14.57 -0.71 -0.66
N LYS A 154 14.37 -0.15 -1.87
CA LYS A 154 13.89 1.22 -2.03
C LYS A 154 12.50 1.42 -1.40
N THR A 155 11.60 0.45 -1.56
CA THR A 155 10.25 0.51 -0.99
C THR A 155 10.31 0.57 0.54
N VAL A 156 11.13 -0.28 1.15
CA VAL A 156 11.30 -0.32 2.61
C VAL A 156 11.99 0.94 3.12
N GLU A 157 13.02 1.44 2.43
CA GLU A 157 13.66 2.72 2.79
C GLU A 157 12.63 3.86 2.85
N MET A 158 11.79 4.00 1.82
CA MET A 158 10.73 5.01 1.79
C MET A 158 9.69 4.82 2.89
N LEU A 159 9.24 3.58 3.13
CA LEU A 159 8.27 3.30 4.19
C LEU A 159 8.83 3.65 5.57
N LEU A 160 10.08 3.26 5.84
CA LEU A 160 10.75 3.56 7.10
C LEU A 160 10.94 5.07 7.28
N GLU A 161 11.36 5.79 6.25
CA GLU A 161 11.48 7.26 6.27
C GLU A 161 10.15 7.90 6.70
N VAL A 162 9.05 7.54 6.05
CA VAL A 162 7.70 8.04 6.37
C VAL A 162 7.29 7.71 7.80
N TRP A 163 7.57 6.50 8.28
CA TRP A 163 7.19 6.05 9.62
C TRP A 163 8.10 6.57 10.74
N PHE A 164 9.35 6.91 10.45
CA PHE A 164 10.25 7.54 11.40
C PHE A 164 9.82 8.98 11.71
N GLU A 165 9.26 9.71 10.74
CA GLU A 165 8.71 11.04 10.99
C GLU A 165 7.50 10.99 11.93
N ARG A 166 6.59 10.06 11.65
CA ARG A 166 5.39 9.83 12.45
C ARG A 166 4.81 8.46 12.12
N ASN A 167 4.28 7.75 13.11
CA ASN A 167 3.53 6.54 12.86
C ASN A 167 2.46 6.28 13.93
N CYS A 168 1.45 5.49 13.58
CA CYS A 168 0.47 4.91 14.48
C CYS A 168 0.50 3.38 14.43
N LEU A 169 1.62 2.81 13.97
CA LEU A 169 1.77 1.38 13.75
C LEU A 169 1.80 0.66 15.09
N GLU A 170 1.00 -0.39 15.19
CA GLU A 170 1.02 -1.32 16.32
C GLU A 170 1.92 -2.51 16.04
N TRP A 171 1.99 -2.96 14.79
CA TRP A 171 2.95 -3.97 14.36
C TRP A 171 3.09 -4.02 12.83
N ILE A 172 4.21 -4.58 12.40
CA ILE A 172 4.49 -4.92 11.00
C ILE A 172 4.67 -6.42 10.88
N GLU A 173 3.93 -7.06 9.98
CA GLU A 173 4.19 -8.43 9.55
C GLU A 173 5.18 -8.44 8.40
N VAL A 174 6.19 -9.31 8.47
CA VAL A 174 7.12 -9.52 7.38
C VAL A 174 7.11 -10.98 6.94
N GLN A 175 6.65 -11.20 5.71
CA GLN A 175 6.70 -12.48 5.00
C GLN A 175 7.72 -12.35 3.87
N ALA A 176 8.95 -12.84 4.08
CA ALA A 176 10.04 -12.72 3.11
C ALA A 176 10.37 -14.09 2.50
N ASN A 177 10.04 -14.28 1.21
CA ASN A 177 10.43 -15.47 0.47
C ASN A 177 11.79 -15.22 -0.21
N TYR A 178 12.85 -15.64 0.46
CA TYR A 178 14.23 -15.47 -0.01
C TYR A 178 14.97 -16.79 -0.06
N ASN A 179 15.35 -17.21 -1.28
CA ASN A 179 16.30 -18.31 -1.47
C ASN A 179 17.66 -17.73 -1.89
N PRO A 180 18.70 -17.82 -1.03
CA PRO A 180 20.01 -17.31 -1.38
C PRO A 180 20.61 -18.10 -2.56
N PRO A 181 21.31 -17.42 -3.48
CA PRO A 181 21.98 -18.10 -4.59
C PRO A 181 23.01 -19.11 -4.06
N SER A 182 23.07 -20.28 -4.73
CA SER A 182 23.94 -21.38 -4.30
C SER A 182 25.40 -20.93 -4.26
N LYS A 183 26.06 -21.16 -3.13
CA LYS A 183 27.49 -20.88 -2.97
C LYS A 183 28.39 -21.84 -3.75
N ALA A 184 27.86 -22.97 -4.23
CA ALA A 184 28.64 -24.03 -4.86
C ALA A 184 29.27 -23.62 -6.20
N LEU A 185 28.63 -22.71 -6.95
CA LEU A 185 29.13 -22.20 -8.24
C LEU A 185 29.78 -20.81 -8.10
N GLY A 186 29.93 -20.31 -6.86
CA GLY A 186 30.22 -18.90 -6.61
C GLY A 186 29.01 -17.99 -6.89
N TRP A 187 29.10 -16.74 -6.47
CA TRP A 187 28.08 -15.73 -6.75
C TRP A 187 28.50 -14.88 -7.94
N THR A 188 27.57 -14.61 -8.85
CA THR A 188 27.77 -13.53 -9.80
C THR A 188 27.76 -12.18 -9.08
N PHE A 189 28.26 -11.13 -9.73
CA PHE A 189 28.15 -9.78 -9.19
C PHE A 189 26.69 -9.38 -8.91
N GLY A 190 25.76 -9.80 -9.78
CA GLY A 190 24.33 -9.58 -9.61
C GLY A 190 23.75 -10.33 -8.41
N ASP A 191 24.15 -11.58 -8.21
CA ASP A 191 23.75 -12.39 -7.04
C ASP A 191 24.22 -11.74 -5.73
N ALA A 192 25.47 -11.28 -5.70
CA ALA A 192 26.05 -10.62 -4.54
C ALA A 192 25.36 -9.27 -4.24
N ALA A 193 25.09 -8.47 -5.28
CA ALA A 193 24.37 -7.21 -5.15
C ALA A 193 22.93 -7.42 -4.66
N HIS A 194 22.22 -8.41 -5.23
CA HIS A 194 20.86 -8.77 -4.80
C HIS A 194 20.85 -9.25 -3.35
N HIS A 195 21.74 -10.17 -2.97
CA HIS A 195 21.87 -10.63 -1.60
C HIS A 195 22.14 -9.46 -0.64
N ARG A 196 23.06 -8.56 -1.00
CA ARG A 196 23.36 -7.36 -0.21
C ARG A 196 22.12 -6.50 0.00
N ASN A 197 21.35 -6.23 -1.06
CA ASN A 197 20.13 -5.42 -0.95
C ASN A 197 19.08 -6.07 -0.04
N VAL A 198 18.86 -7.38 -0.21
CA VAL A 198 17.94 -8.16 0.64
C VAL A 198 18.38 -8.09 2.10
N MET A 199 19.65 -8.37 2.40
CA MET A 199 20.15 -8.35 3.77
C MET A 199 20.11 -6.95 4.38
N SER A 200 20.42 -5.90 3.59
CA SER A 200 20.31 -4.51 4.01
C SER A 200 18.89 -4.18 4.45
N MET A 201 17.91 -4.47 3.60
CA MET A 201 16.49 -4.25 3.88
C MET A 201 16.00 -5.01 5.12
N LEU A 202 16.31 -6.30 5.22
CA LEU A 202 15.92 -7.12 6.38
C LEU A 202 16.56 -6.60 7.67
N SER A 203 17.81 -6.11 7.60
CA SER A 203 18.49 -5.51 8.75
C SER A 203 17.83 -4.19 9.19
N MET A 204 17.38 -3.36 8.24
CA MET A 204 16.66 -2.12 8.53
C MET A 204 15.30 -2.40 9.20
N LEU A 205 14.53 -3.36 8.69
CA LEU A 205 13.28 -3.78 9.33
C LEU A 205 13.51 -4.35 10.72
N LYS A 206 14.59 -5.11 10.91
CA LYS A 206 14.97 -5.62 12.23
C LYS A 206 15.32 -4.49 13.21
N ALA A 207 16.10 -3.50 12.77
CA ALA A 207 16.45 -2.33 13.58
C ALA A 207 15.20 -1.49 13.93
N PHE A 208 14.30 -1.29 12.96
CA PHE A 208 13.01 -0.64 13.21
C PHE A 208 12.15 -1.39 14.25
N GLY A 209 12.36 -2.70 14.37
CA GLY A 209 11.80 -3.58 15.40
C GLY A 209 12.05 -3.12 16.84
N GLU A 210 13.05 -2.26 17.09
CA GLU A 210 13.31 -1.66 18.41
C GLU A 210 12.27 -0.59 18.78
N HIS A 211 11.60 0.00 17.79
CA HIS A 211 10.58 1.02 18.00
C HIS A 211 9.16 0.44 17.96
N ILE A 212 8.92 -0.53 17.08
CA ILE A 212 7.59 -1.09 16.80
C ILE A 212 7.71 -2.60 16.63
N PRO A 213 6.77 -3.41 17.14
CA PRO A 213 6.81 -4.86 16.92
C PRO A 213 6.87 -5.25 15.44
N VAL A 214 7.96 -5.91 15.03
CA VAL A 214 8.11 -6.51 13.70
C VAL A 214 8.04 -8.04 13.84
N VAL A 215 6.95 -8.62 13.32
CA VAL A 215 6.65 -10.05 13.38
C VAL A 215 7.11 -10.72 12.09
N TRP A 216 8.06 -11.64 12.21
CA TRP A 216 8.60 -12.39 11.09
C TRP A 216 7.84 -13.71 10.92
N ILE A 217 7.23 -13.91 9.76
CA ILE A 217 6.61 -15.17 9.39
C ILE A 217 7.54 -15.90 8.42
N SER A 218 8.02 -17.07 8.85
CA SER A 218 8.63 -18.03 7.94
C SER A 218 7.50 -18.89 7.36
N GLU A 219 7.46 -19.04 6.03
CA GLU A 219 6.64 -20.07 5.41
C GLU A 219 7.16 -21.43 5.88
N ALA A 220 6.50 -22.02 6.88
CA ALA A 220 6.64 -23.44 7.16
C ALA A 220 6.14 -24.18 5.92
N ARG A 221 7.06 -24.77 5.15
CA ARG A 221 6.71 -25.85 4.23
C ARG A 221 5.97 -26.89 5.07
N ILE A 222 4.66 -27.00 4.85
CA ILE A 222 3.70 -27.86 5.56
C ILE A 222 3.03 -27.18 6.79
N GLY A 223 1.95 -26.44 6.52
CA GLY A 223 0.68 -26.55 7.25
C GLY A 223 0.56 -26.04 8.69
N LYS A 224 1.59 -25.42 9.30
CA LYS A 224 1.44 -24.75 10.61
C LYS A 224 2.16 -23.41 10.63
N MET A 225 1.37 -22.32 10.63
CA MET A 225 1.85 -20.97 10.94
C MET A 225 2.41 -20.94 12.36
N ILE A 226 3.72 -20.77 12.50
CA ILE A 226 4.33 -20.47 13.80
C ILE A 226 4.37 -18.95 13.91
N ARG A 227 3.36 -18.38 14.57
CA ARG A 227 3.42 -16.98 15.03
C ARG A 227 4.39 -16.92 16.19
N LYS A 228 5.54 -16.27 16.01
CA LYS A 228 6.39 -15.89 17.15
C LYS A 228 5.88 -14.54 17.66
N ALA A 229 5.10 -14.57 18.73
CA ALA A 229 4.62 -13.35 19.38
C ALA A 229 5.82 -12.57 19.95
N PRO A 230 5.80 -11.22 19.92
CA PRO A 230 6.79 -10.42 20.62
C PRO A 230 6.58 -10.60 22.13
N GLU A 231 7.66 -10.93 22.84
CA GLU A 231 7.68 -10.92 24.30
C GLU A 231 7.51 -9.47 24.75
N ARG A 232 6.42 -9.18 25.46
CA ARG A 232 6.22 -7.89 26.13
C ARG A 232 7.11 -7.88 27.37
N HIS A 233 8.13 -7.03 27.38
CA HIS A 233 8.84 -6.64 28.60
C HIS A 233 8.16 -5.41 29.22
#